data_AF-A0A4Z1T992-F1
#
_entry.id   AF-A0A4Z1T992-F1
#
_cell.length_a   1.000
_cell.length_b   1.000
_cell.length_c   1.000
_cell.angle_alpha   90.00
_cell.angle_beta   90.00
_cell.angle_gamma   90.00
#
_symmetry.space_group_name_H-M   'P 1'
#
loop_
_entity.id
_entity.type
_entity.pdbx_description
1 polymer ?
#
loop_
_entity_poly.entity_id
_entity_poly.type
_entity_poly.pdbx_seq_one_letter_code
_entity_poly.pdbx_strand_id
1 'polypeptide(L)'
;MEPGRPAMLGTIDRSSGRAASEIDVLEGSMEVKARDAGACETGSTFTIPGVEGTFCKKCSADAEAPINGKCGATTAVTDAECANGVCTKCGDSSTDYFLFYGGCYKTDTSPGNKLCKTVVAGKCTDLQDNSPAFIKSEVLYLCSDTSEDAGGKENCGTCTYAAPTTGGRSGGNGGSTTSRAGEVFTCKSCLPGFGLVGETGKTCKACTIQNCKTCDTDEKTCKVCLPSFGPTYSSSLAITSCDSCPKNCTSCTNLGPGLVCTECQTDQAPIDGGCVPANETTKKVCADSSGSCTSCLNGYVPYLEGCYSTFKAAELGVCAKEKQFLVGNTTVCSECKPGFVPINGECFPVASTSVTRATQICQKEDGTALDASSTRCGKCQDVTGTPATQFFLLNGGCYNVSSEIKMASSLGSPGCFPIGEMGVDHTSRFPAGSGREPADRTPAPWLGGPWAF
;
A
#
# COMPACT_ATOMS: atom_id res chain seq x y z
N MET A 1 1.81 -83.24 -28.70
CA MET A 1 1.35 -84.46 -28.00
C MET A 1 1.02 -84.07 -26.57
N GLU A 2 -0.28 -83.95 -26.29
CA GLU A 2 -0.90 -83.80 -24.95
C GLU A 2 -0.80 -85.14 -24.16
N PRO A 3 -1.33 -85.30 -22.91
CA PRO A 3 -1.92 -84.34 -21.96
C PRO A 3 -1.54 -84.58 -20.46
N GLY A 4 -2.09 -83.79 -19.52
CA GLY A 4 -2.21 -84.22 -18.12
C GLY A 4 -2.52 -83.15 -17.07
N ARG A 5 -3.81 -82.80 -16.91
CA ARG A 5 -4.39 -82.01 -15.80
C ARG A 5 -4.41 -82.82 -14.49
N PRO A 6 -4.51 -82.19 -13.30
CA PRO A 6 -5.57 -82.62 -12.38
C PRO A 6 -6.34 -81.48 -11.70
N ALA A 7 -7.54 -81.83 -11.24
CA ALA A 7 -8.52 -81.00 -10.56
C ALA A 7 -8.78 -81.52 -9.12
N MET A 8 -9.04 -80.58 -8.19
CA MET A 8 -10.01 -80.57 -7.08
C MET A 8 -10.34 -81.87 -6.30
N LEU A 9 -10.19 -81.89 -4.97
CA LEU A 9 -11.31 -81.99 -3.98
C LEU A 9 -10.85 -82.09 -2.50
N GLY A 10 -11.65 -81.49 -1.61
CA GLY A 10 -11.72 -81.74 -0.17
C GLY A 10 -12.59 -80.65 0.50
N THR A 11 -13.93 -80.69 0.40
CA THR A 11 -14.91 -81.21 1.40
C THR A 11 -14.78 -80.56 2.79
N ILE A 12 -15.77 -80.07 3.55
CA ILE A 12 -17.25 -80.01 3.58
C ILE A 12 -17.54 -79.01 4.74
N ASP A 13 -18.50 -78.07 4.65
CA ASP A 13 -19.60 -77.98 5.63
C ASP A 13 -20.73 -77.05 5.14
N ARG A 14 -21.93 -77.43 5.53
CA ARG A 14 -23.26 -77.06 5.09
C ARG A 14 -23.78 -75.82 5.81
N SER A 15 -24.77 -75.23 5.14
CA SER A 15 -25.99 -74.67 5.74
C SER A 15 -25.99 -73.17 6.09
N SER A 16 -26.48 -72.41 5.12
CA SER A 16 -27.35 -71.26 5.34
C SER A 16 -28.50 -71.60 6.30
N GLY A 17 -28.73 -70.75 7.30
CA GLY A 17 -29.93 -70.74 8.13
C GLY A 17 -30.02 -69.44 8.95
N ARG A 18 -30.76 -68.46 8.43
CA ARG A 18 -31.21 -67.27 9.20
C ARG A 18 -32.22 -67.69 10.28
N ALA A 19 -32.08 -67.20 11.51
CA ALA A 19 -33.05 -66.30 12.17
C ALA A 19 -32.74 -66.00 13.65
N ALA A 20 -32.72 -64.69 13.95
CA ALA A 20 -33.10 -63.98 15.17
C ALA A 20 -32.24 -64.01 16.45
N SER A 21 -31.58 -62.85 16.64
CA SER A 21 -31.62 -61.93 17.78
C SER A 21 -31.19 -62.37 19.19
N GLU A 22 -30.00 -61.94 19.61
CA GLU A 22 -29.77 -61.47 20.98
C GLU A 22 -28.75 -60.32 20.99
N ILE A 23 -29.23 -59.18 21.50
CA ILE A 23 -28.60 -57.99 22.06
C ILE A 23 -27.05 -57.97 22.06
N ASP A 24 -26.46 -57.13 21.21
CA ASP A 24 -25.06 -56.70 21.35
C ASP A 24 -25.03 -55.30 21.97
N VAL A 25 -24.36 -55.20 23.12
CA VAL A 25 -24.10 -53.97 23.84
C VAL A 25 -23.15 -53.11 22.99
N LEU A 26 -23.65 -51.98 22.47
CA LEU A 26 -22.82 -50.97 21.84
C LEU A 26 -21.87 -50.36 22.88
N GLU A 27 -20.65 -50.89 22.97
CA GLU A 27 -19.50 -50.15 23.46
C GLU A 27 -19.22 -49.01 22.47
N GLY A 28 -19.79 -47.83 22.76
CA GLY A 28 -19.41 -46.60 22.10
C GLY A 28 -17.97 -46.24 22.47
N SER A 29 -17.00 -46.71 21.68
CA SER A 29 -15.67 -46.10 21.67
C SER A 29 -15.80 -44.67 21.16
N MET A 30 -15.96 -43.71 22.09
CA MET A 30 -15.55 -42.33 21.83
C MET A 30 -14.03 -42.35 21.65
N GLU A 31 -13.56 -42.33 20.41
CA GLU A 31 -12.17 -42.02 20.11
C GLU A 31 -11.91 -40.58 20.57
N VAL A 32 -11.29 -40.42 21.73
CA VAL A 32 -10.77 -39.13 22.19
C VAL A 32 -9.57 -38.80 21.30
N LYS A 33 -9.83 -38.10 20.20
CA LYS A 33 -8.78 -37.53 19.35
C LYS A 33 -7.89 -36.67 20.25
N ALA A 34 -6.60 -37.01 20.34
CA ALA A 34 -5.65 -36.22 21.10
C ALA A 34 -5.71 -34.76 20.61
N ARG A 35 -5.78 -33.80 21.52
CA ARG A 35 -5.82 -32.37 21.18
C ARG A 35 -4.45 -31.98 20.64
N ASP A 36 -4.42 -31.41 19.44
CA ASP A 36 -3.17 -30.97 18.81
C ASP A 36 -2.62 -29.74 19.53
N ALA A 37 -1.46 -29.88 20.20
CA ALA A 37 -0.77 -28.77 20.85
C ALA A 37 -0.41 -27.68 19.81
N GLY A 38 -0.56 -26.41 20.18
CA GLY A 38 -0.34 -25.26 19.31
C GLY A 38 -1.45 -25.00 18.29
N ALA A 39 -2.50 -25.83 18.21
CA ALA A 39 -3.62 -25.64 17.29
C ALA A 39 -4.81 -24.90 17.93
N CYS A 40 -5.46 -24.03 17.16
CA CYS A 40 -6.77 -23.51 17.57
C CYS A 40 -7.79 -24.65 17.63
N GLU A 41 -8.78 -24.54 18.50
CA GLU A 41 -9.94 -25.42 18.47
C GLU A 41 -10.72 -25.26 17.15
N THR A 42 -11.36 -26.33 16.68
CA THR A 42 -12.17 -26.33 15.45
C THR A 42 -13.21 -25.21 15.48
N GLY A 43 -13.18 -24.32 14.49
CA GLY A 43 -14.10 -23.18 14.39
C GLY A 43 -13.74 -21.98 15.28
N SER A 44 -12.66 -22.07 16.07
CA SER A 44 -12.20 -21.02 16.97
C SER A 44 -11.12 -20.13 16.34
N THR A 45 -11.17 -19.93 15.02
CA THR A 45 -10.26 -19.06 14.28
C THR A 45 -10.94 -17.74 13.88
N PHE A 46 -10.15 -16.68 13.73
CA PHE A 46 -10.61 -15.39 13.21
C PHE A 46 -9.47 -14.60 12.55
N THR A 47 -9.82 -13.52 11.87
CA THR A 47 -8.88 -12.58 11.26
C THR A 47 -9.04 -11.20 11.86
N ILE A 48 -7.97 -10.41 11.85
CA ILE A 48 -7.97 -9.02 12.30
C ILE A 48 -7.77 -8.15 11.05
N PRO A 49 -8.69 -7.21 10.74
CA PRO A 49 -8.55 -6.36 9.56
C PRO A 49 -7.22 -5.60 9.58
N GLY A 50 -6.49 -5.66 8.45
CA GLY A 50 -5.17 -5.03 8.32
C GLY A 50 -4.02 -5.79 8.95
N VAL A 51 -4.24 -7.02 9.43
CA VAL A 51 -3.18 -7.92 9.88
C VAL A 51 -3.21 -9.21 9.09
N GLU A 52 -2.05 -9.63 8.59
CA GLU A 52 -1.90 -10.91 7.91
C GLU A 52 -1.91 -12.08 8.90
N GLY A 53 -2.67 -13.12 8.56
CA GLY A 53 -2.73 -14.36 9.32
C GLY A 53 -4.10 -14.64 9.94
N THR A 54 -4.20 -15.83 10.51
CA THR A 54 -5.37 -16.35 11.22
C THR A 54 -4.99 -16.53 12.68
N PHE A 55 -5.88 -16.10 13.58
CA PHE A 55 -5.66 -16.08 15.03
C PHE A 55 -6.66 -16.97 15.75
N CYS A 56 -6.28 -17.49 16.92
CA CYS A 56 -7.13 -18.34 17.75
C CYS A 56 -7.95 -17.51 18.75
N LYS A 57 -9.25 -17.78 18.85
CA LYS A 57 -10.10 -17.39 19.98
C LYS A 57 -9.98 -18.36 21.16
N LYS A 58 -9.66 -19.61 20.86
CA LYS A 58 -9.51 -20.71 21.82
C LYS A 58 -8.57 -21.79 21.29
N CYS A 59 -7.76 -22.34 22.17
CA CYS A 59 -6.81 -23.41 21.89
C CYS A 59 -7.41 -24.79 22.10
N SER A 60 -6.96 -25.75 21.31
CA SER A 60 -7.38 -27.15 21.44
C SER A 60 -6.88 -27.76 22.74
N ALA A 61 -5.66 -27.45 23.16
CA ALA A 61 -5.08 -27.93 24.40
C ALA A 61 -5.54 -27.08 25.61
N ASP A 62 -5.97 -27.73 26.70
CA ASP A 62 -6.46 -27.03 27.90
C ASP A 62 -5.37 -26.23 28.63
N ALA A 63 -4.12 -26.63 28.48
CA ALA A 63 -2.95 -25.99 29.09
C ALA A 63 -2.37 -24.84 28.23
N GLU A 64 -3.00 -24.53 27.11
CA GLU A 64 -2.61 -23.44 26.22
C GLU A 64 -3.67 -22.34 26.23
N ALA A 65 -3.29 -21.15 25.81
CA ALA A 65 -4.22 -20.10 25.47
C ALA A 65 -3.68 -19.25 24.32
N PRO A 66 -4.52 -18.46 23.64
CA PRO A 66 -4.05 -17.56 22.59
C PRO A 66 -3.19 -16.44 23.19
N ILE A 67 -1.90 -16.46 22.87
CA ILE A 67 -0.94 -15.40 23.20
C ILE A 67 -0.52 -14.75 21.88
N ASN A 68 -0.82 -13.46 21.72
CA ASN A 68 -0.69 -12.76 20.43
C ASN A 68 -1.39 -13.51 19.28
N GLY A 69 -2.54 -14.14 19.59
CA GLY A 69 -3.38 -14.85 18.64
C GLY A 69 -2.88 -16.23 18.21
N LYS A 70 -1.79 -16.74 18.78
CA LYS A 70 -1.32 -18.13 18.59
C LYS A 70 -1.43 -18.92 19.88
N CYS A 71 -1.74 -20.21 19.78
CA CYS A 71 -1.77 -21.07 20.95
C CYS A 71 -0.37 -21.29 21.49
N GLY A 72 -0.19 -20.97 22.77
CA GLY A 72 1.08 -21.09 23.48
C GLY A 72 0.87 -21.26 24.97
N ALA A 73 1.98 -21.43 25.69
CA ALA A 73 1.98 -21.61 27.13
C ALA A 73 1.39 -20.39 27.85
N THR A 74 0.50 -20.65 28.81
CA THR A 74 -0.17 -19.61 29.62
C THR A 74 0.80 -18.84 30.52
N THR A 75 1.97 -19.42 30.82
CA THR A 75 3.04 -18.80 31.60
C THR A 75 3.75 -17.65 30.88
N ALA A 76 3.44 -17.41 29.59
CA ALA A 76 4.01 -16.29 28.83
C ALA A 76 3.52 -14.91 29.33
N VAL A 77 2.40 -14.86 30.07
CA VAL A 77 1.84 -13.62 30.61
C VAL A 77 1.71 -13.78 32.12
N THR A 78 2.41 -12.92 32.87
CA THR A 78 2.39 -12.93 34.33
C THR A 78 0.99 -12.60 34.84
N ASP A 79 0.53 -13.34 35.86
CA ASP A 79 -0.78 -13.19 36.50
C ASP A 79 -2.00 -13.37 35.57
N ALA A 80 -1.80 -13.94 34.37
CA ALA A 80 -2.91 -14.25 33.49
C ALA A 80 -3.76 -15.40 34.03
N GLU A 81 -5.08 -15.22 34.01
CA GLU A 81 -6.04 -16.27 34.34
C GLU A 81 -6.46 -16.95 33.05
N CYS A 82 -5.82 -18.09 32.75
CA CYS A 82 -6.12 -18.88 31.56
C CYS A 82 -6.43 -20.33 31.91
N ALA A 83 -7.53 -20.84 31.36
CA ALA A 83 -8.01 -22.20 31.56
C ALA A 83 -8.83 -22.65 30.34
N ASN A 84 -8.83 -23.96 30.07
CA ASN A 84 -9.64 -24.57 29.01
C ASN A 84 -9.43 -23.93 27.63
N GLY A 85 -8.18 -23.62 27.29
CA GLY A 85 -7.85 -23.08 25.98
C GLY A 85 -8.04 -21.56 25.82
N VAL A 86 -8.46 -20.81 26.85
CA VAL A 86 -8.71 -19.35 26.79
C VAL A 86 -8.21 -18.63 28.03
N CYS A 87 -7.99 -17.32 27.90
CA CYS A 87 -7.76 -16.40 29.01
C CYS A 87 -9.01 -15.58 29.31
N THR A 88 -9.30 -15.36 30.59
CA THR A 88 -10.33 -14.44 31.09
C THR A 88 -9.74 -13.15 31.61
N LYS A 89 -8.44 -13.14 31.93
CA LYS A 89 -7.66 -11.96 32.31
C LYS A 89 -6.21 -12.10 31.86
N CYS A 90 -5.56 -10.98 31.60
CA CYS A 90 -4.15 -10.91 31.22
C CYS A 90 -3.27 -10.31 32.31
N GLY A 91 -3.69 -10.43 33.57
CA GLY A 91 -3.03 -9.90 34.76
C GLY A 91 -3.54 -8.51 35.18
N ASP A 92 -3.91 -8.35 36.45
CA ASP A 92 -4.37 -7.06 37.01
C ASP A 92 -3.24 -6.02 37.11
N SER A 93 -1.99 -6.48 37.10
CA SER A 93 -0.78 -5.65 37.08
C SER A 93 -0.27 -5.37 35.65
N SER A 94 -0.91 -5.95 34.63
CA SER A 94 -0.42 -5.87 33.26
C SER A 94 -0.63 -4.49 32.65
N THR A 95 0.42 -3.98 32.01
CA THR A 95 0.47 -2.67 31.36
C THR A 95 0.83 -2.75 29.87
N ASP A 96 1.10 -3.95 29.36
CA ASP A 96 1.47 -4.21 27.98
C ASP A 96 0.64 -5.33 27.33
N TYR A 97 0.06 -6.24 28.10
CA TYR A 97 -0.88 -7.26 27.62
C TYR A 97 -2.33 -6.92 27.92
N PHE A 98 -3.20 -6.96 26.91
CA PHE A 98 -4.65 -6.79 27.07
C PHE A 98 -5.43 -8.02 26.65
N LEU A 99 -6.59 -8.20 27.26
CA LEU A 99 -7.55 -9.25 26.91
C LEU A 99 -8.29 -8.90 25.62
N PHE A 100 -8.33 -9.84 24.68
CA PHE A 100 -9.09 -9.74 23.45
C PHE A 100 -9.47 -11.13 22.93
N TYR A 101 -10.77 -11.39 22.70
CA TYR A 101 -11.31 -12.68 22.26
C TYR A 101 -10.65 -13.92 22.89
N GLY A 102 -10.62 -13.98 24.22
CA GLY A 102 -10.12 -15.16 24.95
C GLY A 102 -8.60 -15.32 24.92
N GLY A 103 -7.84 -14.31 24.49
CA GLY A 103 -6.39 -14.32 24.48
C GLY A 103 -5.75 -13.04 25.02
N CYS A 104 -4.44 -13.10 25.27
CA CYS A 104 -3.64 -11.98 25.73
C CYS A 104 -2.74 -11.45 24.63
N TYR A 105 -2.87 -10.16 24.34
CA TYR A 105 -2.23 -9.51 23.20
C TYR A 105 -1.35 -8.36 23.66
N LYS A 106 -0.15 -8.26 23.11
CA LYS A 106 0.85 -7.27 23.50
C LYS A 106 0.76 -6.01 22.65
N THR A 107 0.92 -4.83 23.24
CA THR A 107 0.80 -3.53 22.53
C THR A 107 1.97 -3.19 21.60
N ASP A 108 3.12 -3.84 21.74
CA ASP A 108 4.32 -3.59 20.92
C ASP A 108 4.51 -4.62 19.79
N THR A 109 3.70 -5.68 19.79
CA THR A 109 3.85 -6.84 18.90
C THR A 109 2.57 -7.08 18.10
N SER A 110 2.70 -7.46 16.82
CA SER A 110 1.56 -7.83 16.00
C SER A 110 0.91 -9.12 16.53
N PRO A 111 -0.44 -9.19 16.62
CA PRO A 111 -1.40 -8.21 16.12
C PRO A 111 -1.81 -7.11 17.11
N GLY A 112 -1.42 -7.21 18.38
CA GLY A 112 -1.92 -6.33 19.44
C GLY A 112 -1.55 -4.85 19.25
N ASN A 113 -0.39 -4.57 18.65
CA ASN A 113 0.05 -3.23 18.28
C ASN A 113 -0.80 -2.52 17.20
N LYS A 114 -1.76 -3.22 16.58
CA LYS A 114 -2.76 -2.64 15.67
C LYS A 114 -4.08 -2.32 16.35
N LEU A 115 -4.29 -2.84 17.56
CA LEU A 115 -5.57 -2.74 18.26
C LEU A 115 -5.52 -1.72 19.39
N CYS A 116 -4.52 -1.86 20.27
CA CYS A 116 -4.47 -1.14 21.54
C CYS A 116 -3.18 -0.33 21.70
N LYS A 117 -3.34 0.88 22.23
CA LYS A 117 -2.27 1.82 22.55
C LYS A 117 -1.97 1.84 24.05
N THR A 118 -3.00 1.89 24.88
CA THR A 118 -2.85 1.97 26.35
C THR A 118 -3.54 0.80 27.02
N VAL A 119 -2.81 0.10 27.90
CA VAL A 119 -3.33 -1.00 28.71
C VAL A 119 -3.32 -0.62 30.17
N VAL A 120 -4.43 -0.89 30.85
CA VAL A 120 -4.55 -0.76 32.30
C VAL A 120 -5.20 -2.04 32.83
N ALA A 121 -4.56 -2.67 33.81
CA ALA A 121 -5.05 -3.89 34.46
C ALA A 121 -5.46 -4.98 33.47
N GLY A 122 -4.63 -5.23 32.46
CA GLY A 122 -4.90 -6.26 31.48
C GLY A 122 -6.03 -5.93 30.49
N LYS A 123 -6.50 -4.68 30.43
CA LYS A 123 -7.56 -4.22 29.51
C LYS A 123 -7.07 -3.11 28.60
N CYS A 124 -7.58 -3.09 27.38
CA CYS A 124 -7.34 -1.97 26.48
C CYS A 124 -8.21 -0.77 26.90
N THR A 125 -7.58 0.38 27.10
CA THR A 125 -8.26 1.63 27.50
C THR A 125 -8.21 2.68 26.40
N ASP A 126 -7.12 2.71 25.62
CA ASP A 126 -7.00 3.54 24.43
C ASP A 126 -6.69 2.67 23.21
N LEU A 127 -7.44 2.90 22.14
CA LEU A 127 -7.24 2.25 20.85
C LEU A 127 -6.07 2.87 20.10
N GLN A 128 -5.47 2.09 19.21
CA GLN A 128 -4.56 2.65 18.21
C GLN A 128 -5.29 3.53 17.20
N ASP A 129 -4.54 4.43 16.55
CA ASP A 129 -5.07 5.25 15.47
C ASP A 129 -5.56 4.35 14.32
N ASN A 130 -6.80 4.59 13.89
CA ASN A 130 -7.49 3.76 12.89
C ASN A 130 -7.58 2.27 13.25
N SER A 131 -7.61 1.94 14.55
CA SER A 131 -7.83 0.58 15.03
C SER A 131 -9.10 -0.04 14.40
N PRO A 132 -9.06 -1.32 14.00
CA PRO A 132 -10.22 -2.05 13.49
C PRO A 132 -11.17 -2.52 14.60
N ALA A 133 -11.00 -1.98 15.81
CA ALA A 133 -11.74 -2.35 17.01
C ALA A 133 -12.34 -1.12 17.69
N PHE A 134 -13.27 -1.36 18.61
CA PHE A 134 -13.84 -0.37 19.50
C PHE A 134 -14.00 -0.95 20.91
N ILE A 135 -14.08 -0.06 21.90
CA ILE A 135 -14.28 -0.45 23.30
C ILE A 135 -15.73 -0.16 23.68
N LYS A 136 -16.42 -1.18 24.18
CA LYS A 136 -17.78 -1.08 24.74
C LYS A 136 -17.78 -1.73 26.11
N SER A 137 -18.18 -0.99 27.13
CA SER A 137 -18.22 -1.47 28.52
C SER A 137 -16.90 -2.10 28.99
N GLU A 138 -15.77 -1.45 28.69
CA GLU A 138 -14.39 -1.94 28.98
C GLU A 138 -13.96 -3.22 28.24
N VAL A 139 -14.78 -3.73 27.31
CA VAL A 139 -14.47 -4.88 26.47
C VAL A 139 -14.13 -4.43 25.06
N LEU A 140 -13.06 -5.00 24.50
CA LEU A 140 -12.58 -4.71 23.15
C LEU A 140 -13.24 -5.65 22.13
N TYR A 141 -13.87 -5.07 21.11
CA TYR A 141 -14.54 -5.80 20.03
C TYR A 141 -14.04 -5.33 18.67
N LEU A 142 -14.03 -6.21 17.65
CA LEU A 142 -13.82 -5.77 16.28
C LEU A 142 -15.03 -4.99 15.77
N CYS A 143 -14.79 -3.99 14.91
CA CYS A 143 -15.86 -3.25 14.24
C CYS A 143 -16.80 -4.16 13.42
N SER A 144 -16.28 -5.30 12.96
CA SER A 144 -17.02 -6.32 12.21
C SER A 144 -17.76 -7.35 13.07
N ASP A 145 -17.64 -7.28 14.40
CA ASP A 145 -18.28 -8.23 15.32
C ASP A 145 -19.77 -7.93 15.44
N THR A 146 -20.58 -8.76 14.82
CA THR A 146 -22.04 -8.63 14.80
C THR A 146 -22.73 -9.36 15.94
N SER A 147 -21.99 -9.89 16.92
CA SER A 147 -22.59 -10.46 18.12
C SER A 147 -23.45 -9.41 18.83
N GLU A 148 -24.50 -9.88 19.52
CA GLU A 148 -25.44 -9.02 20.23
C GLU A 148 -24.73 -8.16 21.28
N ASP A 149 -23.71 -8.70 21.93
CA ASP A 149 -22.89 -8.00 22.92
C ASP A 149 -22.06 -6.88 22.29
N ALA A 150 -21.39 -7.15 21.17
CA ALA A 150 -20.56 -6.17 20.47
C ALA A 150 -21.41 -5.06 19.84
N GLY A 151 -22.39 -5.44 19.01
CA GLY A 151 -23.21 -4.49 18.23
C GLY A 151 -22.47 -3.84 17.06
N GLY A 152 -21.37 -4.44 16.59
CA GLY A 152 -20.66 -4.03 15.39
C GLY A 152 -21.48 -4.28 14.10
N LYS A 153 -20.86 -3.97 12.96
CA LYS A 153 -21.52 -4.07 11.65
C LYS A 153 -20.72 -4.97 10.73
N GLU A 154 -21.43 -5.89 10.07
CA GLU A 154 -20.83 -6.82 9.12
C GLU A 154 -19.97 -6.07 8.10
N ASN A 155 -18.79 -6.64 7.80
CA ASN A 155 -17.85 -6.09 6.83
C ASN A 155 -17.31 -4.69 7.15
N CYS A 156 -17.48 -4.21 8.38
CA CYS A 156 -16.89 -2.96 8.83
C CYS A 156 -15.42 -3.14 9.23
N GLY A 157 -14.53 -2.41 8.57
CA GLY A 157 -13.08 -2.45 8.82
C GLY A 157 -12.64 -1.52 9.94
N THR A 158 -13.12 -0.28 9.96
CA THR A 158 -12.88 0.68 11.05
C THR A 158 -14.16 1.40 11.43
N CYS A 159 -14.26 1.84 12.68
CA CYS A 159 -15.48 2.40 13.21
C CYS A 159 -15.21 3.49 14.26
N THR A 160 -16.27 4.22 14.59
CA THR A 160 -16.36 5.02 15.81
C THR A 160 -17.50 4.50 16.65
N TYR A 161 -17.26 4.47 17.95
CA TYR A 161 -18.25 4.15 18.94
C TYR A 161 -18.29 5.27 19.97
N ALA A 162 -19.46 5.88 20.15
CA ALA A 162 -19.71 6.82 21.23
C ALA A 162 -20.62 6.13 22.26
N ALA A 163 -20.08 5.94 23.47
CA ALA A 163 -20.85 5.46 24.60
C ALA A 163 -21.91 6.50 25.01
N PRO A 164 -23.03 6.07 25.63
CA PRO A 164 -24.05 7.00 26.08
C PRO A 164 -23.47 7.85 27.20
N THR A 165 -23.59 9.18 27.08
CA THR A 165 -23.29 10.06 28.20
C THR A 165 -24.43 9.96 29.21
N THR A 166 -24.15 9.45 30.40
CA THR A 166 -25.05 9.47 31.54
C THR A 166 -25.19 10.92 32.04
N GLY A 167 -26.11 11.69 31.45
CA GLY A 167 -26.41 13.05 31.95
C GLY A 167 -26.86 14.10 30.93
N GLY A 168 -26.95 13.79 29.63
CA GLY A 168 -27.43 14.74 28.63
C GLY A 168 -28.92 15.05 28.81
N ARG A 169 -29.27 16.14 29.48
CA ARG A 169 -30.63 16.71 29.42
C ARG A 169 -30.94 17.04 27.97
N SER A 170 -31.90 16.31 27.41
CA SER A 170 -32.46 16.57 26.08
C SER A 170 -33.09 17.97 26.08
N GLY A 171 -32.41 18.91 25.43
CA GLY A 171 -32.86 20.28 25.19
C GLY A 171 -32.69 20.62 23.73
N GLY A 172 -33.56 20.08 22.87
CA GLY A 172 -33.57 20.40 21.45
C GLY A 172 -34.74 19.77 20.72
N ASN A 173 -35.71 20.59 20.32
CA ASN A 173 -36.76 20.23 19.37
C ASN A 173 -36.14 20.02 17.98
N GLY A 174 -36.24 18.82 17.42
CA GLY A 174 -35.87 18.54 16.04
C GLY A 174 -35.81 17.03 15.77
N GLY A 175 -36.83 16.51 15.10
CA GLY A 175 -37.08 15.08 14.95
C GLY A 175 -35.91 14.28 14.36
N SER A 176 -35.45 13.30 15.14
CA SER A 176 -34.85 12.07 14.62
C SER A 176 -35.44 10.92 15.41
N THR A 177 -36.23 10.09 14.73
CA THR A 177 -36.89 8.94 15.32
C THR A 177 -35.87 7.84 15.60
N THR A 178 -35.85 7.41 16.87
CA THR A 178 -35.26 6.17 17.42
C THR A 178 -33.75 6.13 17.68
N SER A 179 -33.35 6.56 18.88
CA SER A 179 -32.61 5.72 19.85
C SER A 179 -32.60 6.38 21.22
N ARG A 180 -33.58 6.04 22.06
CA ARG A 180 -33.65 6.45 23.48
C ARG A 180 -32.73 5.57 24.35
N ALA A 181 -31.47 5.46 23.93
CA ALA A 181 -30.31 4.89 24.62
C ALA A 181 -29.09 5.18 23.74
N GLY A 182 -28.37 6.27 24.04
CA GLY A 182 -27.46 6.98 23.13
C GLY A 182 -26.11 6.33 22.84
N GLU A 183 -26.07 5.08 22.42
CA GLU A 183 -24.89 4.47 21.80
C GLU A 183 -24.88 4.76 20.30
N VAL A 184 -23.82 5.40 19.80
CA VAL A 184 -23.68 5.68 18.37
C VAL A 184 -22.50 4.91 17.82
N PHE A 185 -22.79 3.80 17.13
CA PHE A 185 -21.81 3.08 16.31
C PHE A 185 -21.87 3.62 14.88
N THR A 186 -20.73 3.96 14.29
CA THR A 186 -20.63 4.38 12.90
C THR A 186 -19.46 3.68 12.24
N CYS A 187 -19.73 2.98 11.13
CA CYS A 187 -18.68 2.42 10.31
C CYS A 187 -17.99 3.52 9.50
N LYS A 188 -16.67 3.62 9.61
CA LYS A 188 -15.84 4.61 8.92
C LYS A 188 -15.27 4.08 7.61
N SER A 189 -14.86 2.82 7.59
CA SER A 189 -14.37 2.14 6.38
C SER A 189 -14.78 0.68 6.39
N CYS A 190 -14.92 0.09 5.21
CA CYS A 190 -15.25 -1.32 5.05
C CYS A 190 -14.01 -2.20 4.89
N LEU A 191 -14.19 -3.50 5.07
CA LEU A 191 -13.20 -4.50 4.73
C LEU A 191 -12.93 -4.51 3.21
N PRO A 192 -11.75 -5.02 2.78
CA PRO A 192 -11.47 -5.20 1.36
C PRO A 192 -12.56 -6.00 0.64
N GLY A 193 -12.98 -5.53 -0.53
CA GLY A 193 -14.09 -6.04 -1.32
C GLY A 193 -15.43 -5.35 -1.04
N PHE A 194 -15.48 -4.37 -0.14
CA PHE A 194 -16.73 -3.71 0.27
C PHE A 194 -16.66 -2.18 0.20
N GLY A 195 -17.82 -1.54 0.04
CA GLY A 195 -18.02 -0.08 0.02
C GLY A 195 -19.16 0.36 0.93
N LEU A 196 -19.10 1.59 1.44
CA LEU A 196 -20.14 2.17 2.30
C LEU A 196 -21.30 2.68 1.43
N VAL A 197 -22.34 1.87 1.29
CA VAL A 197 -23.48 2.15 0.42
C VAL A 197 -24.68 2.65 1.24
N GLY A 198 -25.38 3.66 0.72
CA GLY A 198 -26.62 4.21 1.28
C GLY A 198 -26.44 5.51 2.07
N GLU A 199 -27.45 6.38 2.00
CA GLU A 199 -27.35 7.77 2.49
C GLU A 199 -27.51 7.91 4.01
N THR A 200 -28.35 7.09 4.64
CA THR A 200 -28.75 7.25 6.05
C THR A 200 -28.29 6.12 6.98
N GLY A 201 -27.90 4.97 6.42
CA GLY A 201 -27.48 3.78 7.20
C GLY A 201 -26.07 3.26 6.90
N LYS A 202 -25.37 3.84 5.91
CA LYS A 202 -24.01 3.51 5.42
C LYS A 202 -23.56 2.09 5.78
N THR A 203 -24.04 1.09 5.05
CA THR A 203 -23.67 -0.32 5.29
C THR A 203 -22.59 -0.76 4.32
N CYS A 204 -21.72 -1.65 4.78
CA CYS A 204 -20.66 -2.22 3.95
C CYS A 204 -21.23 -3.30 3.03
N LYS A 205 -21.37 -2.97 1.74
CA LYS A 205 -21.85 -3.89 0.71
C LYS A 205 -20.72 -4.35 -0.19
N ALA A 206 -20.81 -5.60 -0.65
CA ALA A 206 -19.81 -6.17 -1.55
C ALA A 206 -19.78 -5.40 -2.87
N CYS A 207 -18.58 -5.11 -3.36
CA CYS A 207 -18.40 -4.44 -4.63
C CYS A 207 -18.76 -5.40 -5.78
N THR A 208 -19.47 -4.90 -6.79
CA THR A 208 -19.86 -5.71 -7.94
C THR A 208 -18.75 -5.79 -8.99
N ILE A 209 -17.80 -4.85 -8.96
CA ILE A 209 -16.63 -4.85 -9.85
C ILE A 209 -15.63 -5.92 -9.37
N GLN A 210 -15.33 -6.87 -10.25
CA GLN A 210 -14.34 -7.89 -10.00
C GLN A 210 -12.95 -7.27 -9.75
N ASN A 211 -12.20 -7.84 -8.81
CA ASN A 211 -10.87 -7.39 -8.40
C ASN A 211 -10.85 -5.96 -7.83
N CYS A 212 -11.99 -5.41 -7.43
CA CYS A 212 -12.06 -4.15 -6.71
C CYS A 212 -11.74 -4.37 -5.22
N LYS A 213 -10.76 -3.62 -4.70
CA LYS A 213 -10.41 -3.61 -3.27
C LYS A 213 -11.43 -2.84 -2.44
N THR A 214 -11.92 -1.71 -2.93
CA THR A 214 -12.97 -0.93 -2.25
C THR A 214 -13.76 -0.18 -3.30
N CYS A 215 -15.09 -0.19 -3.19
CA CYS A 215 -16.00 0.60 -4.01
C CYS A 215 -16.40 1.89 -3.28
N ASP A 216 -16.97 2.84 -4.02
CA ASP A 216 -17.45 4.11 -3.47
C ASP A 216 -18.84 3.94 -2.83
N THR A 217 -19.62 5.03 -2.72
CA THR A 217 -21.02 5.01 -2.27
C THR A 217 -21.94 4.17 -3.15
N ASP A 218 -21.48 3.77 -4.34
CA ASP A 218 -22.13 2.82 -5.24
C ASP A 218 -21.23 1.59 -5.44
N GLU A 219 -21.80 0.40 -5.17
CA GLU A 219 -21.16 -0.91 -5.35
C GLU A 219 -20.67 -1.17 -6.79
N LYS A 220 -21.21 -0.42 -7.76
CA LYS A 220 -20.87 -0.47 -9.19
C LYS A 220 -19.69 0.42 -9.58
N THR A 221 -19.15 1.19 -8.64
CA THR A 221 -18.03 2.10 -8.89
C THR A 221 -16.86 1.72 -8.02
N CYS A 222 -15.71 1.43 -8.62
CA CYS A 222 -14.53 1.04 -7.86
C CYS A 222 -13.73 2.28 -7.47
N LYS A 223 -13.14 2.26 -6.28
CA LYS A 223 -12.25 3.32 -5.79
C LYS A 223 -10.79 2.90 -5.85
N VAL A 224 -10.49 1.64 -5.53
CA VAL A 224 -9.14 1.09 -5.52
C VAL A 224 -9.21 -0.36 -5.97
N CYS A 225 -8.31 -0.78 -6.87
CA CYS A 225 -8.18 -2.18 -7.29
C CYS A 225 -7.37 -3.01 -6.28
N LEU A 226 -7.55 -4.33 -6.30
CA LEU A 226 -6.69 -5.26 -5.55
C LEU A 226 -5.25 -5.20 -6.06
N PRO A 227 -4.25 -5.60 -5.25
CA PRO A 227 -2.87 -5.75 -5.72
C PRO A 227 -2.80 -6.63 -6.97
N SER A 228 -1.88 -6.31 -7.88
CA SER A 228 -1.73 -6.92 -9.20
C SER A 228 -2.87 -6.66 -10.18
N PHE A 229 -3.81 -5.75 -9.85
CA PHE A 229 -4.84 -5.26 -10.76
C PHE A 229 -4.80 -3.74 -10.88
N GLY A 230 -4.99 -3.24 -12.10
CA GLY A 230 -4.98 -1.82 -12.41
C GLY A 230 -6.35 -1.32 -12.88
N PRO A 231 -6.65 -0.03 -12.66
CA PRO A 231 -7.95 0.55 -12.99
C PRO A 231 -8.14 0.74 -14.49
N THR A 232 -9.36 0.51 -14.99
CA THR A 232 -9.85 1.11 -16.23
C THR A 232 -10.82 2.21 -15.90
N TYR A 233 -10.74 3.32 -16.63
CA TYR A 233 -11.55 4.50 -16.36
C TYR A 233 -12.61 4.69 -17.44
N SER A 234 -13.80 5.10 -17.00
CA SER A 234 -14.81 5.69 -17.89
C SER A 234 -14.39 7.09 -18.35
N SER A 235 -15.15 7.68 -19.27
CA SER A 235 -15.00 9.09 -19.67
C SER A 235 -15.14 10.09 -18.52
N SER A 236 -15.76 9.68 -17.40
CA SER A 236 -15.92 10.48 -16.18
C SER A 236 -14.84 10.21 -15.13
N LEU A 237 -13.77 9.49 -15.48
CA LEU A 237 -12.66 9.08 -14.61
C LEU A 237 -13.06 8.18 -13.43
N ALA A 238 -14.27 7.61 -13.45
CA ALA A 238 -14.66 6.57 -12.50
C ALA A 238 -14.08 5.21 -12.92
N ILE A 239 -13.59 4.42 -11.96
CA ILE A 239 -13.04 3.08 -12.23
C ILE A 239 -14.19 2.11 -12.55
N THR A 240 -14.17 1.54 -13.76
CA THR A 240 -15.21 0.64 -14.27
C THR A 240 -14.81 -0.83 -14.24
N SER A 241 -13.51 -1.14 -14.33
CA SER A 241 -12.97 -2.48 -14.13
C SER A 241 -11.58 -2.43 -13.50
N CYS A 242 -11.16 -3.56 -12.95
CA CYS A 242 -9.81 -3.78 -12.43
C CYS A 242 -9.19 -4.96 -13.18
N ASP A 243 -8.32 -4.65 -14.13
CA ASP A 243 -7.74 -5.63 -15.06
C ASP A 243 -6.35 -6.04 -14.59
N SER A 244 -5.92 -7.26 -14.92
CA SER A 244 -4.63 -7.78 -14.48
C SER A 244 -3.47 -6.92 -14.96
N CYS A 245 -2.57 -6.58 -14.04
CA CYS A 245 -1.34 -5.86 -14.34
C CYS A 245 -0.41 -6.67 -15.26
N PRO A 246 0.58 -6.01 -15.90
CA PRO A 246 1.67 -6.69 -16.60
C PRO A 246 2.36 -7.74 -15.73
N LYS A 247 3.04 -8.71 -16.34
CA LYS A 247 3.72 -9.79 -15.60
C LYS A 247 4.71 -9.25 -14.57
N ASN A 248 4.73 -9.87 -13.39
CA ASN A 248 5.58 -9.52 -12.24
C ASN A 248 5.39 -8.10 -11.68
N CYS A 249 4.27 -7.46 -12.04
CA CYS A 249 3.89 -6.16 -11.54
C CYS A 249 2.99 -6.29 -10.32
N THR A 250 3.35 -5.64 -9.21
CA THR A 250 2.56 -5.63 -7.96
C THR A 250 1.52 -4.51 -7.97
N SER A 251 1.82 -3.38 -8.62
CA SER A 251 0.90 -2.25 -8.77
C SER A 251 1.02 -1.64 -10.17
N CYS A 252 -0.11 -1.36 -10.82
CA CYS A 252 -0.13 -0.74 -12.15
C CYS A 252 -1.24 0.32 -12.28
N THR A 253 -1.10 1.20 -13.26
CA THR A 253 -2.07 2.26 -13.55
C THR A 253 -2.32 2.40 -15.05
N ASN A 254 -3.49 2.90 -15.43
CA ASN A 254 -3.85 3.13 -16.82
C ASN A 254 -3.48 4.55 -17.25
N LEU A 255 -2.66 4.67 -18.29
CA LEU A 255 -2.20 5.96 -18.82
C LEU A 255 -2.90 6.39 -20.12
N GLY A 256 -3.93 5.66 -20.55
CA GLY A 256 -4.61 5.87 -21.83
C GLY A 256 -4.43 4.68 -22.76
N PRO A 257 -3.21 4.42 -23.29
CA PRO A 257 -2.99 3.32 -24.22
C PRO A 257 -2.97 1.94 -23.53
N GLY A 258 -2.89 1.88 -22.19
CA GLY A 258 -2.96 0.63 -21.44
C GLY A 258 -2.46 0.76 -20.00
N LEU A 259 -2.47 -0.38 -19.31
CA LEU A 259 -1.89 -0.54 -17.97
C LEU A 259 -0.36 -0.57 -18.05
N VAL A 260 0.28 0.32 -17.29
CA VAL A 260 1.73 0.32 -17.10
C VAL A 260 2.05 0.02 -15.64
N CYS A 261 3.13 -0.70 -15.43
CA CYS A 261 3.59 -1.03 -14.10
C CYS A 261 4.20 0.19 -13.39
N THR A 262 3.79 0.41 -12.15
CA THR A 262 4.33 1.45 -11.25
C THR A 262 5.14 0.84 -10.12
N GLU A 263 4.91 -0.43 -9.79
CA GLU A 263 5.63 -1.13 -8.73
C GLU A 263 5.84 -2.60 -9.12
N CYS A 264 7.07 -3.05 -8.97
CA CYS A 264 7.53 -4.39 -9.30
C CYS A 264 7.88 -5.19 -8.03
N GLN A 265 8.10 -6.49 -8.20
CA GLN A 265 8.68 -7.31 -7.14
C GLN A 265 10.10 -6.82 -6.76
N THR A 266 10.58 -7.26 -5.60
CA THR A 266 11.97 -7.08 -5.18
C THR A 266 12.94 -7.56 -6.26
N ASP A 267 14.05 -6.84 -6.46
CA ASP A 267 15.06 -7.08 -7.51
C ASP A 267 14.56 -6.86 -8.95
N GLN A 268 13.57 -5.98 -9.13
CA GLN A 268 13.10 -5.53 -10.43
C GLN A 268 12.89 -4.01 -10.45
N ALA A 269 12.88 -3.42 -11.64
CA ALA A 269 12.60 -2.01 -11.83
C ALA A 269 11.53 -1.79 -12.94
N PRO A 270 10.62 -0.82 -12.76
CA PRO A 270 9.66 -0.44 -13.79
C PRO A 270 10.33 0.36 -14.91
N ILE A 271 10.52 -0.28 -16.07
CA ILE A 271 11.08 0.34 -17.27
C ILE A 271 10.11 0.17 -18.43
N ASP A 272 9.80 1.27 -19.12
CA ASP A 272 8.87 1.30 -20.26
C ASP A 272 7.49 0.70 -19.94
N GLY A 273 7.07 0.78 -18.67
CA GLY A 273 5.78 0.27 -18.18
C GLY A 273 5.74 -1.23 -17.87
N GLY A 274 6.88 -1.94 -17.93
CA GLY A 274 7.00 -3.33 -17.51
C GLY A 274 8.09 -3.52 -16.45
N CYS A 275 8.04 -4.66 -15.75
CA CYS A 275 9.07 -5.01 -14.78
C CYS A 275 10.25 -5.70 -15.44
N VAL A 276 11.44 -5.14 -15.25
CA VAL A 276 12.70 -5.67 -15.77
C VAL A 276 13.58 -6.11 -14.60
N PRO A 277 14.20 -7.32 -14.64
CA PRO A 277 15.11 -7.77 -13.59
C PRO A 277 16.27 -6.81 -13.33
N ALA A 278 16.62 -6.64 -12.06
CA ALA A 278 17.77 -5.86 -11.64
C ALA A 278 19.06 -6.55 -12.10
N ASN A 279 19.69 -5.99 -13.14
CA ASN A 279 20.97 -6.45 -13.66
C ASN A 279 21.83 -5.25 -14.08
N GLU A 280 23.04 -5.50 -14.57
CA GLU A 280 23.98 -4.44 -14.98
C GLU A 280 23.46 -3.55 -16.12
N THR A 281 22.47 -3.98 -16.89
CA THR A 281 21.79 -3.15 -17.90
C THR A 281 20.69 -2.30 -17.26
N THR A 282 19.89 -2.87 -16.37
CA THR A 282 18.82 -2.15 -15.65
C THR A 282 19.39 -1.05 -14.76
N LYS A 283 20.52 -1.29 -14.10
CA LYS A 283 21.25 -0.28 -13.30
C LYS A 283 21.76 0.91 -14.11
N LYS A 284 21.88 0.77 -15.44
CA LYS A 284 22.20 1.88 -16.34
C LYS A 284 20.99 2.75 -16.64
N VAL A 285 19.78 2.30 -16.34
CA VAL A 285 18.55 3.05 -16.57
C VAL A 285 17.97 3.55 -15.26
N CYS A 286 18.05 2.73 -14.21
CA CYS A 286 17.41 2.98 -12.94
C CYS A 286 18.42 2.86 -11.80
N ALA A 287 18.57 3.93 -11.00
CA ALA A 287 19.59 3.98 -9.95
C ALA A 287 19.35 2.97 -8.81
N ASP A 288 18.09 2.69 -8.46
CA ASP A 288 17.69 1.72 -7.43
C ASP A 288 16.66 0.75 -8.01
N SER A 289 16.88 -0.56 -7.89
CA SER A 289 16.00 -1.59 -8.49
C SER A 289 15.29 -2.44 -7.44
N SER A 290 14.67 -1.79 -6.47
CA SER A 290 13.96 -2.43 -5.35
C SER A 290 12.43 -2.34 -5.50
N GLY A 291 11.91 -2.59 -6.71
CA GLY A 291 10.48 -2.55 -7.01
C GLY A 291 10.00 -1.22 -7.63
N SER A 292 10.63 -0.10 -7.31
CA SER A 292 10.38 1.22 -7.93
C SER A 292 11.70 1.86 -8.36
N CYS A 293 11.62 2.85 -9.26
CA CYS A 293 12.79 3.60 -9.70
C CYS A 293 12.88 4.99 -9.08
N THR A 294 13.96 5.25 -8.34
CA THR A 294 14.19 6.54 -7.67
C THR A 294 14.72 7.63 -8.61
N SER A 295 15.49 7.25 -9.64
CA SER A 295 15.98 8.19 -10.66
C SER A 295 16.34 7.48 -11.96
N CYS A 296 16.13 8.21 -13.06
CA CYS A 296 16.36 7.72 -14.41
C CYS A 296 17.69 8.20 -14.99
N LEU A 297 18.41 7.28 -15.61
CA LEU A 297 19.73 7.45 -16.20
C LEU A 297 19.66 7.26 -17.72
N ASN A 298 20.74 7.63 -18.41
CA ASN A 298 20.91 7.46 -19.86
C ASN A 298 19.74 8.02 -20.70
N GLY A 299 19.21 9.17 -20.28
CA GLY A 299 18.19 9.88 -21.05
C GLY A 299 16.80 9.24 -20.98
N TYR A 300 16.51 8.42 -19.98
CA TYR A 300 15.14 8.01 -19.67
C TYR A 300 14.39 9.13 -18.95
N VAL A 301 13.09 9.20 -19.20
CA VAL A 301 12.14 10.15 -18.62
C VAL A 301 11.53 9.55 -17.36
N PRO A 302 11.64 10.21 -16.20
CA PRO A 302 10.97 9.79 -14.97
C PRO A 302 9.47 10.09 -15.04
N TYR A 303 8.65 9.11 -14.66
CA TYR A 303 7.21 9.30 -14.52
C TYR A 303 6.61 8.22 -13.59
N LEU A 304 5.85 8.61 -12.55
CA LEU A 304 5.13 7.67 -11.66
C LEU A 304 6.03 6.51 -11.14
N GLU A 305 7.23 6.88 -10.67
CA GLU A 305 8.24 5.94 -10.13
C GLU A 305 8.83 4.94 -11.14
N GLY A 306 8.57 5.14 -12.44
CA GLY A 306 9.16 4.37 -13.54
C GLY A 306 10.06 5.21 -14.45
N CYS A 307 10.90 4.51 -15.21
CA CYS A 307 11.74 5.12 -16.24
C CYS A 307 11.26 4.73 -17.63
N TYR A 308 10.94 5.74 -18.43
CA TYR A 308 10.41 5.55 -19.78
C TYR A 308 11.41 6.06 -20.80
N SER A 309 11.69 5.24 -21.81
CA SER A 309 12.43 5.67 -22.99
C SER A 309 11.72 6.85 -23.63
N THR A 310 12.47 7.68 -24.34
CA THR A 310 11.94 8.91 -24.97
C THR A 310 10.74 8.63 -25.89
N PHE A 311 10.78 7.49 -26.59
CA PHE A 311 9.71 7.05 -27.47
C PHE A 311 8.49 6.58 -26.69
N LYS A 312 8.67 5.76 -25.65
CA LYS A 312 7.56 5.27 -24.84
C LYS A 312 6.89 6.42 -24.07
N ALA A 313 7.66 7.36 -23.52
CA ALA A 313 7.12 8.54 -22.87
C ALA A 313 6.23 9.38 -23.80
N ALA A 314 6.61 9.48 -25.09
CA ALA A 314 5.79 10.15 -26.10
C ALA A 314 4.53 9.33 -26.47
N GLU A 315 4.66 8.01 -26.63
CA GLU A 315 3.55 7.10 -26.92
C GLU A 315 2.49 7.10 -25.79
N LEU A 316 2.93 7.15 -24.53
CA LEU A 316 2.06 7.25 -23.36
C LEU A 316 1.44 8.64 -23.18
N GLY A 317 1.80 9.60 -24.05
CA GLY A 317 1.36 10.99 -23.95
C GLY A 317 1.87 11.68 -22.69
N VAL A 318 2.91 11.17 -22.02
CA VAL A 318 3.49 11.78 -20.82
C VAL A 318 4.21 13.07 -21.21
N CYS A 319 5.06 12.99 -22.23
CA CYS A 319 5.79 14.12 -22.77
C CYS A 319 6.04 13.92 -24.26
N ALA A 320 5.60 14.85 -25.10
CA ALA A 320 5.85 14.77 -26.54
C ALA A 320 7.36 14.78 -26.84
N LYS A 321 7.80 14.06 -27.89
CA LYS A 321 9.22 13.84 -28.17
C LYS A 321 10.00 15.14 -28.37
N GLU A 322 9.39 16.12 -29.01
CA GLU A 322 9.92 17.46 -29.25
C GLU A 322 9.94 18.37 -28.01
N LYS A 323 9.30 17.93 -26.92
CA LYS A 323 9.24 18.61 -25.62
C LYS A 323 10.13 17.94 -24.57
N GLN A 324 10.89 16.93 -24.99
CA GLN A 324 11.88 16.24 -24.16
C GLN A 324 13.26 16.83 -24.41
N PHE A 325 14.01 17.09 -23.34
CA PHE A 325 15.39 17.57 -23.45
C PHE A 325 16.27 16.97 -22.34
N LEU A 326 17.58 16.88 -22.58
CA LEU A 326 18.52 16.25 -21.66
C LEU A 326 19.05 17.29 -20.67
N VAL A 327 18.98 16.99 -19.37
CA VAL A 327 19.64 17.74 -18.30
C VAL A 327 20.53 16.78 -17.52
N GLY A 328 21.84 16.92 -17.68
CA GLY A 328 22.80 15.94 -17.17
C GLY A 328 22.60 14.57 -17.84
N ASN A 329 22.23 13.56 -17.04
CA ASN A 329 21.99 12.18 -17.52
C ASN A 329 20.50 11.82 -17.63
N THR A 330 19.60 12.76 -17.34
CA THR A 330 18.15 12.52 -17.26
C THR A 330 17.44 13.32 -18.33
N THR A 331 16.49 12.69 -19.03
CA THR A 331 15.62 13.40 -19.96
C THR A 331 14.44 13.96 -19.19
N VAL A 332 14.22 15.26 -19.33
CA VAL A 332 13.17 16.00 -18.63
C VAL A 332 12.14 16.51 -19.64
N CYS A 333 10.92 16.75 -19.16
CA CYS A 333 9.85 17.31 -19.97
C CYS A 333 9.75 18.83 -19.80
N SER A 334 9.66 19.58 -20.90
CA SER A 334 9.37 21.02 -20.87
C SER A 334 7.87 21.32 -20.87
N GLU A 335 7.06 20.40 -21.39
CA GLU A 335 5.62 20.59 -21.55
C GLU A 335 4.89 19.25 -21.50
N CYS A 336 4.08 19.08 -20.46
CA CYS A 336 3.34 17.86 -20.19
C CYS A 336 1.98 17.84 -20.91
N LYS A 337 1.28 16.71 -20.89
CA LYS A 337 -0.12 16.66 -21.32
C LYS A 337 -1.01 17.59 -20.47
N PRO A 338 -2.16 18.06 -21.00
CA PRO A 338 -3.10 18.88 -20.25
C PRO A 338 -3.46 18.28 -18.89
N GLY A 339 -3.42 19.11 -17.85
CA GLY A 339 -3.67 18.73 -16.46
C GLY A 339 -2.42 18.24 -15.73
N PHE A 340 -1.23 18.37 -16.32
CA PHE A 340 0.05 18.05 -15.72
C PHE A 340 1.05 19.18 -15.97
N VAL A 341 1.99 19.39 -15.04
CA VAL A 341 3.06 20.38 -15.21
C VAL A 341 4.43 19.80 -14.82
N PRO A 342 5.54 20.28 -15.40
CA PRO A 342 6.87 19.76 -15.07
C PRO A 342 7.40 20.31 -13.74
N ILE A 343 7.69 19.42 -12.79
CA ILE A 343 8.41 19.71 -11.54
C ILE A 343 9.66 18.83 -11.50
N ASN A 344 10.84 19.44 -11.43
CA ASN A 344 12.14 18.79 -11.61
C ASN A 344 12.21 17.96 -12.91
N GLY A 345 11.45 18.35 -13.93
CA GLY A 345 11.41 17.67 -15.22
C GLY A 345 10.47 16.46 -15.31
N GLU A 346 9.83 16.07 -14.21
CA GLU A 346 8.78 15.04 -14.18
C GLU A 346 7.38 15.70 -14.25
N CYS A 347 6.45 15.06 -14.96
CA CYS A 347 5.08 15.55 -15.12
C CYS A 347 4.21 15.18 -13.92
N PHE A 348 3.89 16.17 -13.07
CA PHE A 348 3.03 16.00 -11.90
C PHE A 348 1.59 16.45 -12.17
N PRO A 349 0.57 15.75 -11.63
CA PRO A 349 -0.83 16.09 -11.84
C PRO A 349 -1.22 17.41 -11.17
N VAL A 350 -2.04 18.18 -11.88
CA VAL A 350 -2.77 19.34 -11.40
C VAL A 350 -4.15 18.87 -10.97
N ALA A 351 -4.37 18.70 -9.66
CA ALA A 351 -5.72 18.52 -9.15
C ALA A 351 -6.36 19.90 -9.01
N SER A 352 -7.43 20.17 -9.76
CA SER A 352 -8.15 21.45 -9.74
C SER A 352 -8.80 21.79 -8.38
N THR A 353 -8.89 20.81 -7.46
CA THR A 353 -9.57 20.95 -6.16
C THR A 353 -8.73 20.54 -4.94
N SER A 354 -7.49 20.07 -5.14
CA SER A 354 -6.62 19.58 -4.06
C SER A 354 -5.24 20.21 -4.12
N VAL A 355 -4.64 20.45 -2.95
CA VAL A 355 -3.24 20.89 -2.86
C VAL A 355 -2.34 19.72 -3.26
N THR A 356 -1.86 19.73 -4.50
CA THR A 356 -0.82 18.81 -4.98
C THR A 356 0.55 19.45 -4.87
N ARG A 357 1.60 18.63 -4.89
CA ARG A 357 2.99 19.10 -4.95
C ARG A 357 3.22 20.07 -6.13
N ALA A 358 2.55 19.84 -7.26
CA ALA A 358 2.56 20.76 -8.40
C ALA A 358 1.93 22.13 -8.05
N THR A 359 0.74 22.15 -7.45
CA THR A 359 0.05 23.41 -7.12
C THR A 359 0.75 24.26 -6.05
N GLN A 360 1.59 23.63 -5.21
CA GLN A 360 2.40 24.33 -4.22
C GLN A 360 3.64 25.01 -4.84
N ILE A 361 4.19 24.43 -5.91
CA ILE A 361 5.47 24.84 -6.49
C ILE A 361 5.26 25.68 -7.76
N CYS A 362 4.15 25.50 -8.48
CA CYS A 362 3.97 26.00 -9.84
C CYS A 362 2.67 26.79 -9.99
N GLN A 363 2.77 27.92 -10.69
CA GLN A 363 1.67 28.82 -11.05
C GLN A 363 1.69 29.12 -12.54
N LYS A 364 0.58 29.68 -13.03
CA LYS A 364 0.53 30.28 -14.36
C LYS A 364 1.36 31.56 -14.42
N GLU A 365 1.62 32.02 -15.64
CA GLU A 365 2.45 33.20 -15.90
C GLU A 365 1.88 34.50 -15.29
N ASP A 366 0.55 34.62 -15.29
CA ASP A 366 -0.18 35.72 -14.65
C ASP A 366 -0.22 35.62 -13.11
N GLY A 367 0.34 34.55 -12.51
CA GLY A 367 0.32 34.28 -11.07
C GLY A 367 -0.96 33.60 -10.58
N THR A 368 -1.88 33.23 -11.48
CA THR A 368 -3.09 32.49 -11.10
C THR A 368 -2.81 31.00 -10.92
N ALA A 369 -3.75 30.31 -10.26
CA ALA A 369 -3.65 28.88 -9.99
C ALA A 369 -3.70 28.05 -11.29
N LEU A 370 -3.01 26.89 -11.24
CA LEU A 370 -3.06 25.89 -12.31
C LEU A 370 -4.47 25.30 -12.43
N ASP A 371 -4.81 24.82 -13.63
CA ASP A 371 -6.07 24.13 -13.93
C ASP A 371 -5.86 22.92 -14.85
N ALA A 372 -6.96 22.25 -15.23
CA ALA A 372 -6.93 21.05 -16.08
C ALA A 372 -6.41 21.29 -17.51
N SER A 373 -6.26 22.55 -17.95
CA SER A 373 -5.65 22.90 -19.23
C SER A 373 -4.15 23.19 -19.14
N SER A 374 -3.62 23.30 -17.92
CA SER A 374 -2.22 23.63 -17.68
C SER A 374 -1.31 22.49 -18.14
N THR A 375 -0.28 22.84 -18.91
CA THR A 375 0.74 21.92 -19.46
C THR A 375 2.16 22.29 -19.03
N ARG A 376 2.33 23.49 -18.47
CA ARG A 376 3.61 24.08 -18.07
C ARG A 376 3.43 25.03 -16.88
N CYS A 377 4.54 25.30 -16.21
CA CYS A 377 4.70 26.37 -15.23
C CYS A 377 5.02 27.68 -15.91
N GLY A 378 4.36 28.75 -15.48
CA GLY A 378 4.73 30.13 -15.82
C GLY A 378 5.51 30.83 -14.71
N LYS A 379 5.32 30.41 -13.45
CA LYS A 379 6.05 30.90 -12.27
C LYS A 379 6.29 29.76 -11.28
N CYS A 380 7.43 29.83 -10.58
CA CYS A 380 7.80 28.90 -9.53
C CYS A 380 7.71 29.56 -8.16
N GLN A 381 7.24 28.80 -7.18
CA GLN A 381 7.08 29.20 -5.79
C GLN A 381 7.98 28.34 -4.91
N ASP A 382 8.54 28.97 -3.89
CA ASP A 382 9.33 28.28 -2.86
C ASP A 382 8.38 27.73 -1.78
N VAL A 383 8.65 26.51 -1.32
CA VAL A 383 7.82 25.87 -0.30
C VAL A 383 8.30 26.31 1.09
N THR A 384 7.53 27.14 1.78
CA THR A 384 7.86 27.62 3.13
C THR A 384 7.67 26.52 4.19
N GLY A 385 8.71 26.15 4.95
CA GLY A 385 8.58 25.23 6.10
C GLY A 385 9.71 24.22 6.34
N THR A 386 10.68 24.13 5.44
CA THR A 386 11.92 23.33 5.52
C THR A 386 13.05 24.16 4.90
N PRO A 387 14.37 23.85 5.07
CA PRO A 387 15.43 24.75 4.59
C PRO A 387 15.15 25.13 3.12
N ALA A 388 15.11 26.43 2.85
CA ALA A 388 14.48 27.04 1.68
C ALA A 388 14.77 26.24 0.39
N THR A 389 13.79 25.46 -0.06
CA THR A 389 13.86 24.80 -1.36
C THR A 389 13.53 25.85 -2.40
N GLN A 390 14.57 26.45 -2.97
CA GLN A 390 14.41 27.48 -3.99
C GLN A 390 14.15 26.82 -5.34
N PHE A 391 13.07 27.19 -6.01
CA PHE A 391 12.74 26.70 -7.34
C PHE A 391 12.98 27.78 -8.40
N PHE A 392 13.62 27.40 -9.50
CA PHE A 392 13.76 28.27 -10.67
C PHE A 392 12.95 27.75 -11.85
N LEU A 393 12.49 28.68 -12.68
CA LEU A 393 11.75 28.36 -13.91
C LEU A 393 12.73 28.11 -15.05
N LEU A 394 12.59 26.99 -15.74
CA LEU A 394 13.34 26.66 -16.95
C LEU A 394 12.41 26.00 -17.97
N ASN A 395 12.30 26.59 -19.16
CA ASN A 395 11.51 26.04 -20.28
C ASN A 395 10.10 25.55 -19.89
N GLY A 396 9.41 26.27 -18.99
CA GLY A 396 8.07 25.90 -18.55
C GLY A 396 8.01 24.85 -17.43
N GLY A 397 9.13 24.50 -16.79
CA GLY A 397 9.18 23.64 -15.61
C GLY A 397 9.80 24.33 -14.39
N CYS A 398 9.44 23.87 -13.19
CA CYS A 398 10.05 24.35 -11.94
C CYS A 398 11.07 23.36 -11.41
N TYR A 399 12.31 23.81 -11.21
CA TYR A 399 13.44 22.97 -10.83
C TYR A 399 14.05 23.44 -9.50
N ASN A 400 14.26 22.52 -8.57
CA ASN A 400 14.83 22.82 -7.27
C ASN A 400 16.36 23.05 -7.39
N VAL A 401 16.87 24.11 -6.76
CA VAL A 401 18.31 24.40 -6.69
C VAL A 401 19.07 23.53 -5.68
N SER A 402 18.37 22.93 -4.72
CA SER A 402 18.94 22.17 -3.60
C SER A 402 18.91 20.65 -3.82
N SER A 403 18.19 20.16 -4.82
CA SER A 403 18.44 18.82 -5.32
C SER A 403 19.80 18.86 -5.99
N GLU A 404 20.77 18.13 -5.45
CA GLU A 404 21.83 17.60 -6.29
C GLU A 404 21.20 16.70 -7.38
N ILE A 405 20.62 17.30 -8.42
CA ILE A 405 21.04 16.88 -9.75
C ILE A 405 22.55 17.05 -9.65
N LYS A 406 23.34 15.97 -9.77
CA LYS A 406 24.81 16.03 -9.76
C LYS A 406 25.31 16.92 -10.93
N MET A 407 25.09 18.22 -10.85
CA MET A 407 25.71 19.29 -11.60
C MET A 407 26.92 19.77 -10.79
N ALA A 408 27.72 18.84 -10.29
CA ALA A 408 28.95 19.13 -9.58
C ALA A 408 30.01 18.12 -10.04
N SER A 409 30.39 18.20 -11.32
CA SER A 409 31.74 17.82 -11.76
C SER A 409 32.09 18.07 -13.23
N SER A 410 31.20 18.56 -14.12
CA SER A 410 31.59 18.75 -15.54
C SER A 410 31.43 20.15 -16.15
N LEU A 411 30.91 21.14 -15.43
CA LEU A 411 30.96 22.54 -15.86
C LEU A 411 31.80 23.34 -14.87
N GLY A 412 33.11 23.33 -15.08
CA GLY A 412 33.97 24.38 -14.56
C GLY A 412 33.61 25.70 -15.25
N SER A 413 32.68 26.46 -14.66
CA SER A 413 32.67 27.94 -14.53
C SER A 413 31.27 28.44 -14.20
N PRO A 414 31.11 29.43 -13.30
CA PRO A 414 29.82 29.97 -12.90
C PRO A 414 29.34 30.98 -13.95
N GLY A 415 28.24 30.68 -14.64
CA GLY A 415 27.79 31.49 -15.76
C GLY A 415 26.28 31.47 -15.95
N CYS A 416 25.51 31.61 -14.87
CA CYS A 416 24.09 31.99 -14.92
C CYS A 416 23.72 32.64 -13.57
N PHE A 417 23.98 33.94 -13.43
CA PHE A 417 23.30 34.78 -12.44
C PHE A 417 22.21 35.59 -13.16
N PRO A 418 21.07 35.86 -12.49
CA PRO A 418 19.98 36.64 -13.06
C PRO A 418 20.45 38.06 -13.35
N ILE A 419 19.97 38.63 -14.45
CA ILE A 419 20.11 40.05 -14.78
C ILE A 419 19.37 40.90 -13.75
N GLY A 420 20.03 41.18 -12.63
CA GLY A 420 19.66 42.21 -11.67
C GLY A 420 20.58 43.42 -11.86
N GLU A 421 19.96 44.58 -12.10
CA GLU A 421 20.62 45.88 -12.29
C GLU A 421 21.71 46.14 -11.24
N MET A 422 22.93 46.46 -11.68
CA MET A 422 23.92 47.13 -10.84
C MET A 422 24.66 48.21 -11.61
N GLY A 423 24.61 49.40 -11.03
CA GLY A 423 25.30 50.59 -11.48
C GLY A 423 26.82 50.47 -11.48
N VAL A 424 27.39 51.39 -12.23
CA VAL A 424 28.81 51.63 -12.44
C VAL A 424 29.53 51.88 -11.11
N ASP A 425 30.62 51.14 -10.84
CA ASP A 425 31.76 51.74 -10.15
C ASP A 425 33.10 51.13 -10.60
N HIS A 426 34.06 52.01 -10.81
CA HIS A 426 35.45 51.71 -11.17
C HIS A 426 36.22 51.37 -9.89
N THR A 427 36.95 50.25 -9.84
CA THR A 427 38.36 50.16 -9.36
C THR A 427 38.88 48.73 -9.17
N SER A 428 40.14 48.53 -9.58
CA SER A 428 41.15 47.56 -9.08
C SER A 428 41.01 46.05 -9.41
N ARG A 429 42.05 45.23 -9.52
CA ARG A 429 43.45 45.28 -9.99
C ARG A 429 43.89 43.80 -9.96
N PHE A 430 44.37 43.23 -11.07
CA PHE A 430 44.90 41.85 -11.12
C PHE A 430 46.26 41.75 -10.41
N PRO A 431 46.59 40.58 -9.80
CA PRO A 431 47.97 40.15 -9.69
C PRO A 431 48.24 38.92 -10.57
N ALA A 432 49.42 38.95 -11.21
CA ALA A 432 50.00 37.94 -12.07
C ALA A 432 50.89 36.95 -11.30
N GLY A 433 51.16 35.80 -11.91
CA GLY A 433 52.23 34.86 -11.59
C GLY A 433 51.74 33.40 -11.60
N SER A 434 52.42 32.41 -12.16
CA SER A 434 53.74 32.33 -12.80
C SER A 434 53.82 30.97 -13.52
N GLY A 435 54.35 30.94 -14.74
CA GLY A 435 54.48 29.72 -15.53
C GLY A 435 55.63 28.80 -15.13
N ARG A 436 55.50 27.52 -15.51
CA ARG A 436 56.58 26.57 -15.83
C ARG A 436 56.10 25.59 -16.89
N GLU A 437 56.63 25.72 -18.11
CA GLU A 437 56.86 24.65 -19.09
C GLU A 437 58.13 23.88 -18.70
N PRO A 438 58.46 22.67 -19.22
CA PRO A 438 58.37 22.23 -20.64
C PRO A 438 57.85 20.76 -20.77
N ALA A 439 57.79 20.01 -21.89
CA ALA A 439 58.39 20.08 -23.22
C ALA A 439 57.54 19.26 -24.22
N ASP A 440 57.40 19.83 -25.42
CA ASP A 440 57.42 19.23 -26.76
C ASP A 440 57.33 17.70 -26.96
N ARG A 441 56.22 17.24 -27.58
CA ARG A 441 56.24 16.21 -28.64
C ARG A 441 55.15 16.52 -29.69
N THR A 442 55.62 16.68 -30.92
CA THR A 442 54.91 16.91 -32.20
C THR A 442 53.85 15.87 -32.59
N PRO A 443 52.91 16.23 -33.49
CA PRO A 443 51.73 15.44 -33.86
C PRO A 443 51.97 14.51 -35.06
N ALA A 444 51.17 13.45 -35.17
CA ALA A 444 51.10 12.60 -36.37
C ALA A 444 49.64 12.42 -36.82
N PRO A 445 49.39 12.21 -38.13
CA PRO A 445 48.27 12.82 -38.82
C PRO A 445 47.15 11.84 -39.20
N TRP A 446 46.03 12.47 -39.56
CA TRP A 446 44.89 11.91 -40.25
C TRP A 446 45.28 11.09 -41.49
N LEU A 447 44.73 9.88 -41.60
CA LEU A 447 44.55 9.18 -42.86
C LEU A 447 43.10 8.74 -42.97
N GLY A 448 42.38 9.40 -43.88
CA GLY A 448 41.07 8.98 -44.34
C GLY A 448 41.16 8.07 -45.57
N GLY A 449 40.07 7.31 -45.76
CA GLY A 449 39.62 6.70 -47.02
C GLY A 449 39.79 5.18 -47.11
N PRO A 450 39.05 4.49 -48.02
CA PRO A 450 37.73 4.80 -48.57
C PRO A 450 36.76 3.58 -48.67
N TRP A 451 35.46 3.88 -48.76
CA TRP A 451 34.36 3.29 -49.56
C TRP A 451 34.58 1.92 -50.25
N ALA A 452 33.61 1.00 -50.12
CA ALA A 452 32.91 0.38 -51.26
C ALA A 452 31.87 -0.71 -50.84
N PHE A 453 30.70 -0.61 -51.50
CA PHE A 453 29.56 -1.54 -51.67
C PHE A 453 28.60 -1.85 -50.51
#